data_AF-A0A1G1B976-F1
#
_entry.id   AF-A0A1G1B976-F1
#
_cell.length_a   1.000
_cell.length_b   1.000
_cell.length_c   1.000
_cell.angle_alpha   90.00
_cell.angle_beta   90.00
_cell.angle_gamma   90.00
#
_symmetry.space_group_name_H-M   'P 1'
#
loop_
_entity.id
_entity.type
_entity.pdbx_description
1 polymer ?
#
loop_
_entity_poly.entity_id
_entity_poly.type
_entity_poly.pdbx_seq_one_letter_code
_entity_poly.pdbx_strand_id
1 'polypeptide(L)'
;MEKKHKISYLFILLSTPLIISCSTGSNFERPTLNSLFLGKTTPSETIQKFGDPMDKRIGVVIKNSETVETLSYYVYGSALPAVYGGAISFRAMAFCYFNNVLVGYKFMSTYDEDALDFDESKISQIKQGETTYDYVLKIMGDPNEMYQYPLSSDVNSREIRYSCSKNKEAMLNLLFTSKRLVITFNKSGIVTDMNYSSSGTK
;
A
#
# COMPACT_ATOMS: atom_id res chain seq x y z
N MET A 1 -7.87 73.98 21.52
CA MET A 1 -8.82 72.89 21.83
C MET A 1 -9.14 72.21 20.50
N GLU A 2 -8.37 71.20 20.06
CA GLU A 2 -8.79 70.41 18.88
C GLU A 2 -8.08 69.04 18.78
N LYS A 3 -8.93 68.03 19.03
CA LYS A 3 -8.98 66.61 18.63
C LYS A 3 -7.69 65.86 18.22
N LYS A 4 -7.26 64.96 19.11
CA LYS A 4 -6.46 63.77 18.80
C LYS A 4 -7.32 62.75 18.04
N HIS A 5 -6.90 62.37 16.83
CA HIS A 5 -7.49 61.22 16.11
C HIS A 5 -6.99 59.90 16.69
N LYS A 6 -7.90 59.11 17.25
CA LYS A 6 -7.66 57.70 17.61
C LYS A 6 -7.85 56.85 16.36
N ILE A 7 -6.78 56.24 15.87
CA ILE A 7 -6.82 55.23 14.82
C ILE A 7 -7.23 53.91 15.49
N SER A 8 -8.43 53.44 15.16
CA SER A 8 -8.97 52.17 15.66
C SER A 8 -8.57 51.06 14.68
N TYR A 9 -7.73 50.13 15.13
CA TYR A 9 -7.32 48.97 14.33
C TYR A 9 -8.46 47.95 14.29
N LEU A 10 -9.03 47.75 13.09
CA LEU A 10 -10.01 46.71 12.79
C LEU A 10 -9.27 45.37 12.56
N PHE A 11 -9.40 44.44 13.50
CA PHE A 11 -8.89 43.06 13.34
C PHE A 11 -9.76 42.31 12.32
N ILE A 12 -9.25 42.11 11.11
CA ILE A 12 -9.86 41.22 10.12
C ILE A 12 -9.38 39.80 10.42
N LEU A 13 -10.26 39.00 11.05
CA LEU A 13 -10.12 37.55 11.19
C LEU A 13 -10.20 36.93 9.79
N LEU A 14 -9.04 36.58 9.24
CA LEU A 14 -8.91 35.89 7.96
C LEU A 14 -9.34 34.42 8.15
N SER A 15 -10.63 34.12 8.00
CA SER A 15 -11.12 32.74 7.98
C SER A 15 -10.74 32.10 6.65
N THR A 16 -9.66 31.32 6.62
CA THR A 16 -9.30 30.50 5.47
C THR A 16 -10.33 29.37 5.31
N PRO A 17 -11.06 29.29 4.18
CA PRO A 17 -11.94 28.16 3.91
C PRO A 17 -11.08 26.91 3.67
N LEU A 18 -11.23 25.89 4.51
CA LEU A 18 -10.76 24.54 4.18
C LEU A 18 -11.58 24.05 2.99
N ILE A 19 -10.96 24.03 1.81
CA ILE A 19 -11.53 23.37 0.63
C ILE A 19 -11.43 21.87 0.89
N ILE A 20 -12.50 21.28 1.39
CA ILE A 20 -12.66 19.83 1.47
C ILE A 20 -13.03 19.36 0.06
N SER A 21 -12.01 18.98 -0.71
CA SER A 21 -12.21 18.27 -1.97
C SER A 21 -12.67 16.84 -1.64
N CYS A 22 -13.98 16.59 -1.66
CA CYS A 22 -14.51 15.23 -1.75
C CYS A 22 -14.25 14.70 -3.16
N SER A 23 -13.07 14.14 -3.41
CA SER A 23 -12.83 13.29 -4.57
C SER A 23 -13.35 11.89 -4.24
N THR A 24 -14.57 11.58 -4.67
CA THR A 24 -15.13 10.23 -4.58
C THR A 24 -14.48 9.38 -5.67
N GLY A 25 -13.70 8.36 -5.29
CA GLY A 25 -13.12 7.38 -6.22
C GLY A 25 -12.13 7.95 -7.24
N SER A 26 -11.04 8.55 -6.76
CA SER A 26 -9.97 9.09 -7.62
C SER A 26 -8.94 8.03 -7.99
N ASN A 27 -8.29 8.23 -9.15
CA ASN A 27 -7.11 7.48 -9.59
C ASN A 27 -6.03 7.62 -8.51
N PHE A 28 -5.88 6.59 -7.67
CA PHE A 28 -5.01 6.65 -6.50
C PHE A 28 -3.59 6.25 -6.85
N GLU A 29 -2.62 6.93 -6.24
CA GLU A 29 -1.21 6.58 -6.35
C GLU A 29 -0.82 5.53 -5.30
N ARG A 30 0.22 4.76 -5.61
CA ARG A 30 0.81 3.81 -4.67
C ARG A 30 1.25 4.55 -3.39
N PRO A 31 0.93 4.04 -2.18
CA PRO A 31 1.47 4.59 -0.95
C PRO A 31 2.99 4.47 -0.95
N THR A 32 3.67 5.60 -0.73
CA THR A 32 5.10 5.60 -0.45
C THR A 32 5.34 5.15 1.00
N LEU A 33 6.52 4.62 1.32
CA LEU A 33 6.85 4.14 2.68
C LEU A 33 6.68 5.20 3.78
N ASN A 34 6.76 6.49 3.43
CA ASN A 34 6.63 7.61 4.37
C ASN A 34 5.20 8.18 4.44
N SER A 35 4.27 7.60 3.68
CA SER A 35 2.91 8.12 3.55
C SER A 35 1.93 7.56 4.59
N LEU A 36 2.24 6.40 5.17
CA LEU A 36 1.41 5.65 6.12
C LEU A 36 2.30 4.91 7.12
N PHE A 37 1.89 4.89 8.38
CA PHE A 37 2.67 4.30 9.46
C PHE A 37 1.87 3.18 10.14
N LEU A 38 2.39 1.95 10.07
CA LEU A 38 1.82 0.82 10.79
C LEU A 38 1.79 1.10 12.31
N GLY A 39 0.69 0.73 12.95
CA GLY A 39 0.42 0.95 14.38
C GLY A 39 0.04 2.38 14.75
N LYS A 40 -0.06 3.30 13.77
CA LYS A 40 -0.38 4.71 14.02
C LYS A 40 -1.53 5.20 13.15
N THR A 41 -1.46 4.94 11.84
CA THR A 41 -2.41 5.53 10.91
C THR A 41 -3.82 4.99 11.13
N THR A 42 -4.81 5.87 11.21
CA THR A 42 -6.22 5.50 11.43
C THR A 42 -6.97 5.32 10.11
N PRO A 43 -8.17 4.68 10.13
CA PRO A 43 -9.05 4.65 8.97
C PRO A 43 -9.41 6.05 8.46
N SER A 44 -9.69 7.00 9.36
CA SER A 44 -10.09 8.36 8.97
C SER A 44 -8.96 9.13 8.30
N GLU A 45 -7.72 8.99 8.76
CA GLU A 45 -6.54 9.57 8.11
C GLU A 45 -6.32 8.97 6.71
N THR A 46 -6.59 7.69 6.55
CA THR A 46 -6.50 7.02 5.24
C THR A 46 -7.57 7.54 4.28
N ILE A 47 -8.81 7.66 4.73
CA ILE A 47 -9.91 8.23 3.92
C ILE A 47 -9.61 9.70 3.59
N GLN A 48 -9.10 10.48 4.53
CA GLN A 48 -8.69 11.87 4.27
C GLN A 48 -7.62 11.95 3.17
N LYS A 49 -6.73 10.96 3.10
CA LYS A 49 -5.63 10.92 2.15
C LYS A 49 -6.01 10.40 0.78
N PHE A 50 -6.78 9.32 0.71
CA PHE A 50 -7.09 8.59 -0.52
C PHE A 50 -8.52 8.82 -1.02
N GLY A 51 -9.32 9.62 -0.32
CA GLY A 51 -10.73 9.81 -0.59
C GLY A 51 -11.59 8.65 -0.08
N ASP A 52 -12.87 8.68 -0.44
CA ASP A 52 -13.78 7.59 -0.09
C ASP A 52 -13.44 6.31 -0.86
N PRO A 53 -13.42 5.14 -0.20
CA PRO A 53 -13.27 3.86 -0.88
C PRO A 53 -14.46 3.61 -1.84
N MET A 54 -14.20 2.83 -2.90
CA MET A 54 -15.23 2.52 -3.91
C MET A 54 -16.43 1.78 -3.30
N ASP A 55 -16.18 0.86 -2.37
CA ASP A 55 -17.21 0.29 -1.51
C ASP A 55 -17.18 1.04 -0.17
N LYS A 56 -18.31 1.66 0.21
CA LYS A 56 -18.46 2.34 1.50
C LYS A 56 -18.50 1.38 2.68
N ARG A 57 -18.52 0.07 2.43
CA ARG A 57 -18.50 -0.97 3.46
C ARG A 57 -17.08 -1.27 3.89
N ILE A 58 -16.88 -1.32 5.20
CA ILE A 58 -15.69 -1.89 5.81
C ILE A 58 -15.79 -3.41 5.65
N GLY A 59 -14.80 -4.00 4.98
CA GLY A 59 -14.64 -5.45 4.91
C GLY A 59 -14.10 -5.98 6.24
N VAL A 60 -14.32 -7.26 6.52
CA VAL A 60 -13.77 -7.91 7.72
C VAL A 60 -13.07 -9.20 7.31
N VAL A 61 -11.86 -9.41 7.82
CA VAL A 61 -11.12 -10.67 7.69
C VAL A 61 -10.73 -11.17 9.08
N ILE A 62 -10.81 -12.48 9.28
CA ILE A 62 -10.31 -13.11 10.51
C ILE A 62 -8.88 -13.58 10.26
N LYS A 63 -7.94 -13.13 11.07
CA LYS A 63 -6.54 -13.56 11.00
C LYS A 63 -5.99 -13.75 12.40
N ASN A 64 -5.34 -14.90 12.64
CA ASN A 64 -4.84 -15.28 13.96
C ASN A 64 -5.91 -15.15 15.07
N SER A 65 -7.15 -15.52 14.75
CA SER A 65 -8.33 -15.37 15.62
C SER A 65 -8.73 -13.93 15.95
N GLU A 66 -8.11 -12.92 15.33
CA GLU A 66 -8.47 -11.51 15.46
C GLU A 66 -9.32 -11.04 14.30
N THR A 67 -10.21 -10.10 14.59
CA THR A 67 -11.03 -9.39 13.59
C THR A 67 -10.25 -8.20 13.05
N VAL A 68 -9.98 -8.22 11.74
CA VAL A 68 -9.27 -7.15 11.04
C VAL A 68 -10.21 -6.48 10.06
N GLU A 69 -10.40 -5.17 10.22
CA GLU A 69 -11.18 -4.35 9.32
C GLU A 69 -10.38 -4.04 8.05
N THR A 70 -11.02 -3.97 6.90
CA THR A 70 -10.36 -3.72 5.61
C THR A 70 -11.06 -2.60 4.86
N LEU A 71 -10.30 -1.57 4.47
CA LEU A 71 -10.70 -0.57 3.49
C LEU A 71 -10.05 -0.90 2.15
N SER A 72 -10.85 -0.96 1.08
CA SER A 72 -10.35 -1.34 -0.24
C SER A 72 -10.66 -0.27 -1.29
N TYR A 73 -9.69 -0.05 -2.16
CA TYR A 73 -9.75 0.86 -3.30
C TYR A 73 -9.43 0.06 -4.56
N TYR A 74 -10.22 0.26 -5.61
CA TYR A 74 -10.01 -0.39 -6.90
C TYR A 74 -10.19 0.65 -8.01
N VAL A 75 -9.35 0.58 -9.03
CA VAL A 75 -9.54 1.30 -10.28
C VAL A 75 -9.36 0.29 -11.40
N TYR A 76 -10.37 0.16 -12.26
CA TYR A 76 -10.31 -0.67 -13.44
C TYR A 76 -10.14 0.23 -14.66
N GLY A 77 -9.17 -0.11 -15.51
CA GLY A 77 -9.04 0.46 -16.84
C GLY A 77 -10.00 -0.19 -17.83
N SER A 78 -10.04 0.34 -19.05
CA SER A 78 -10.72 -0.33 -20.16
C SER A 78 -10.13 -1.72 -20.36
N ALA A 79 -10.98 -2.74 -20.56
CA ALA A 79 -10.53 -4.05 -20.99
C ALA A 79 -9.66 -3.87 -22.25
N LEU A 80 -8.42 -4.39 -22.21
CA LEU A 80 -7.62 -4.42 -23.42
C LEU A 80 -8.35 -5.27 -24.48
N PRO A 81 -8.28 -4.91 -25.77
CA PRO A 81 -8.84 -5.75 -26.83
C PRO A 81 -8.38 -7.19 -26.68
N ALA A 82 -9.24 -8.14 -27.08
CA ALA A 82 -9.06 -9.60 -26.91
C ALA A 82 -7.71 -10.17 -27.40
N VAL A 83 -6.94 -9.40 -28.17
CA VAL A 83 -5.54 -9.68 -28.53
C VAL A 83 -4.69 -9.87 -27.24
N TYR A 84 -4.85 -9.03 -26.21
CA TYR A 84 -4.17 -9.21 -24.91
C TYR A 84 -4.87 -10.18 -23.94
N GLY A 85 -5.62 -11.15 -24.48
CA GLY A 85 -6.35 -12.14 -23.69
C GLY A 85 -7.46 -11.56 -22.80
N GLY A 86 -7.94 -10.35 -23.09
CA GLY A 86 -9.01 -9.70 -22.34
C GLY A 86 -8.64 -9.29 -20.91
N ALA A 87 -7.34 -9.19 -20.59
CA ALA A 87 -6.90 -8.74 -19.27
C ALA A 87 -7.34 -7.28 -19.04
N ILE A 88 -8.09 -7.07 -17.96
CA ILE A 88 -8.49 -5.74 -17.50
C ILE A 88 -7.31 -5.15 -16.76
N SER A 89 -6.80 -3.99 -17.20
CA SER A 89 -5.83 -3.24 -16.40
C SER A 89 -6.48 -2.81 -15.09
N PHE A 90 -5.80 -2.99 -13.96
CA PHE A 90 -6.37 -2.61 -12.67
C PHE A 90 -5.30 -2.12 -11.70
N ARG A 91 -5.73 -1.23 -10.81
CA ARG A 91 -5.05 -0.91 -9.55
C ARG A 91 -5.95 -1.38 -8.42
N ALA A 92 -5.34 -1.99 -7.42
CA ALA A 92 -6.01 -2.38 -6.20
C ALA A 92 -5.16 -1.98 -5.01
N MET A 93 -5.81 -1.43 -4.00
CA MET A 93 -5.19 -1.13 -2.73
C MET A 93 -6.09 -1.62 -1.61
N ALA A 94 -5.52 -2.23 -0.59
CA ALA A 94 -6.25 -2.54 0.63
C ALA A 94 -5.45 -2.12 1.85
N PHE A 95 -6.14 -1.56 2.82
CA PHE A 95 -5.62 -1.19 4.12
C PHE A 95 -6.34 -1.99 5.18
N CYS A 96 -5.57 -2.57 6.09
CA CYS A 96 -6.09 -3.44 7.12
C CYS A 96 -5.88 -2.81 8.50
N TYR A 97 -6.91 -2.80 9.33
CA TYR A 97 -6.93 -2.15 10.64
C TYR A 97 -7.28 -3.13 11.74
N PHE A 98 -6.59 -2.99 12.85
CA PHE A 98 -6.87 -3.70 14.08
C PHE A 98 -6.78 -2.70 15.22
N ASN A 99 -7.78 -2.68 16.12
CA ASN A 99 -7.90 -1.67 17.18
C ASN A 99 -7.78 -0.22 16.65
N ASN A 100 -8.43 0.06 15.52
CA ASN A 100 -8.48 1.38 14.87
C ASN A 100 -7.11 1.94 14.40
N VAL A 101 -6.09 1.09 14.25
CA VAL A 101 -4.80 1.47 13.66
C VAL A 101 -4.39 0.53 12.52
N LEU A 102 -3.68 1.07 11.55
CA LEU A 102 -3.21 0.36 10.36
C LEU A 102 -2.23 -0.74 10.76
N VAL A 103 -2.56 -1.99 10.47
CA VAL A 103 -1.70 -3.17 10.71
C VAL A 103 -1.18 -3.82 9.44
N GLY A 104 -1.66 -3.36 8.29
CA GLY A 104 -1.02 -3.70 7.03
C GLY A 104 -1.67 -3.05 5.84
N TYR A 105 -0.98 -3.11 4.72
CA TYR A 105 -1.50 -2.66 3.45
C TYR A 105 -0.94 -3.51 2.31
N LYS A 106 -1.67 -3.50 1.19
CA LYS A 106 -1.21 -4.03 -0.08
C LYS A 106 -1.57 -3.08 -1.21
N PHE A 107 -0.70 -3.02 -2.19
CA PHE A 107 -0.89 -2.35 -3.46
C PHE A 107 -0.58 -3.32 -4.60
N MET A 108 -1.43 -3.34 -5.62
CA MET A 108 -1.23 -4.12 -6.83
C MET A 108 -1.62 -3.27 -8.03
N SER A 109 -0.79 -3.32 -9.07
CA SER A 109 -1.07 -2.67 -10.33
C SER A 109 -0.63 -3.57 -11.48
N THR A 110 -1.40 -3.52 -12.57
CA THR A 110 -1.02 -4.11 -13.86
C THR A 110 -0.60 -3.04 -14.89
N TYR A 111 -0.54 -1.77 -14.51
CA TYR A 111 -0.02 -0.70 -15.36
C TYR A 111 1.50 -0.65 -15.30
N ASP A 112 2.16 -0.49 -16.45
CA ASP A 112 3.63 -0.50 -16.53
C ASP A 112 4.30 0.58 -15.65
N GLU A 113 3.62 1.71 -15.42
CA GLU A 113 4.15 2.84 -14.63
C GLU A 113 4.33 2.55 -13.13
N ASP A 114 3.58 1.59 -12.58
CA ASP A 114 3.59 1.28 -11.14
C ASP A 114 3.44 -0.21 -10.80
N ALA A 115 3.48 -1.09 -11.80
CA ALA A 115 3.64 -2.53 -11.63
C ALA A 115 5.00 -2.83 -10.97
N LEU A 116 4.98 -3.63 -9.92
CA LEU A 116 6.21 -4.09 -9.26
C LEU A 116 6.78 -5.29 -10.01
N ASP A 117 8.04 -5.19 -10.44
CA ASP A 117 8.85 -6.33 -10.89
C ASP A 117 10.22 -6.29 -10.23
N PHE A 118 10.37 -7.02 -9.12
CA PHE A 118 11.61 -7.01 -8.34
C PHE A 118 12.67 -7.93 -8.94
N ASP A 119 13.93 -7.54 -8.84
CA ASP A 119 15.08 -8.32 -9.30
C ASP A 119 15.39 -9.48 -8.35
N GLU A 120 15.07 -10.69 -8.77
CA GLU A 120 15.25 -11.92 -7.99
C GLU A 120 16.72 -12.25 -7.72
N SER A 121 17.65 -11.78 -8.57
CA SER A 121 19.08 -12.05 -8.39
C SER A 121 19.63 -11.47 -7.08
N LYS A 122 18.97 -10.42 -6.58
CA LYS A 122 19.31 -9.73 -5.33
C LYS A 122 18.88 -10.47 -4.07
N ILE A 123 18.00 -11.48 -4.18
CA ILE A 123 17.53 -12.27 -3.02
C ILE A 123 18.71 -12.95 -2.32
N SER A 124 19.71 -13.40 -3.09
CA SER A 124 20.93 -14.04 -2.56
C SER A 124 21.75 -13.15 -1.62
N GLN A 125 21.51 -11.84 -1.62
CA GLN A 125 22.18 -10.88 -0.75
C GLN A 125 21.47 -10.70 0.61
N ILE A 126 20.27 -11.27 0.76
CA ILE A 126 19.47 -11.18 1.99
C ILE A 126 19.78 -12.40 2.85
N LYS A 127 20.37 -12.17 4.02
CA LYS A 127 20.81 -13.19 4.97
C LYS A 127 20.07 -13.04 6.28
N GLN A 128 19.46 -14.14 6.72
CA GLN A 128 18.83 -14.24 8.04
C GLN A 128 19.85 -13.98 9.15
N GLY A 129 19.46 -13.18 10.15
CA GLY A 129 20.30 -12.80 11.28
C GLY A 129 21.31 -11.69 11.00
N GLU A 130 21.52 -11.28 9.74
CA GLU A 130 22.51 -10.27 9.35
C GLU A 130 21.87 -9.08 8.66
N THR A 131 20.99 -9.32 7.69
CA THR A 131 20.44 -8.27 6.84
C THR A 131 19.43 -7.40 7.60
N THR A 132 19.55 -6.08 7.44
CA THR A 132 18.65 -5.09 8.04
C THR A 132 17.51 -4.74 7.08
N TYR A 133 16.40 -4.26 7.64
CA TYR A 133 15.26 -3.70 6.91
C TYR A 133 15.69 -2.65 5.88
N ASP A 134 16.49 -1.67 6.30
CA ASP A 134 16.96 -0.60 5.42
C ASP A 134 17.82 -1.13 4.27
N TYR A 135 18.63 -2.17 4.51
CA TYR A 135 19.42 -2.79 3.46
C TYR A 135 18.53 -3.53 2.45
N VAL A 136 17.48 -4.22 2.91
CA VAL A 136 16.50 -4.84 2.01
C VAL A 136 15.85 -3.78 1.12
N LEU A 137 15.37 -2.67 1.68
CA LEU A 137 14.78 -1.57 0.90
C LEU A 137 15.78 -0.98 -0.10
N LYS A 138 17.04 -0.84 0.30
CA LYS A 138 18.11 -0.33 -0.57
C LYS A 138 18.31 -1.20 -1.81
N ILE A 139 18.28 -2.53 -1.67
CA ILE A 139 18.55 -3.43 -2.80
C ILE A 139 17.29 -3.80 -3.59
N MET A 140 16.16 -3.97 -2.92
CA MET A 140 14.90 -4.45 -3.51
C MET A 140 13.94 -3.32 -3.93
N GLY A 141 14.14 -2.10 -3.44
CA GLY A 141 13.19 -1.01 -3.57
C GLY A 141 12.00 -1.15 -2.62
N ASP A 142 10.94 -0.39 -2.87
CA ASP A 142 9.77 -0.38 -2.00
C ASP A 142 8.94 -1.66 -2.17
N PRO A 143 8.57 -2.35 -1.08
CA PRO A 143 7.62 -3.45 -1.12
C PRO A 143 6.21 -2.95 -1.48
N ASN A 144 5.41 -3.81 -2.09
CA ASN A 144 4.01 -3.49 -2.38
C ASN A 144 3.05 -4.02 -1.30
N GLU A 145 3.57 -4.77 -0.32
CA GLU A 145 2.80 -5.16 0.85
C GLU A 145 3.64 -4.99 2.14
N MET A 146 3.00 -4.52 3.20
CA MET A 146 3.59 -4.48 4.55
C MET A 146 2.57 -4.93 5.57
N TYR A 147 3.02 -5.72 6.55
CA TYR A 147 2.17 -6.27 7.60
C TYR A 147 2.89 -6.27 8.95
N GLN A 148 2.09 -6.16 10.00
CA GLN A 148 2.44 -6.50 11.36
C GLN A 148 1.29 -7.32 11.96
N TYR A 149 1.42 -7.75 13.21
CA TYR A 149 0.35 -8.48 13.88
C TYR A 149 -0.97 -7.67 13.88
N PRO A 150 -2.13 -8.32 13.66
CA PRO A 150 -2.36 -9.76 13.54
C PRO A 150 -2.19 -10.35 12.12
N LEU A 151 -1.68 -9.59 11.15
CA LEU A 151 -1.50 -10.08 9.78
C LEU A 151 -0.21 -10.87 9.58
N SER A 152 0.83 -10.57 10.37
CA SER A 152 2.01 -11.42 10.55
C SER A 152 1.76 -12.48 11.62
N SER A 153 2.55 -13.55 11.62
CA SER A 153 2.44 -14.66 12.59
C SER A 153 2.97 -14.33 13.98
N ASP A 154 3.79 -13.29 14.14
CA ASP A 154 4.43 -12.91 15.40
C ASP A 154 4.06 -11.45 15.77
N VAL A 155 3.64 -11.25 17.02
CA VAL A 155 3.28 -9.95 17.63
C VAL A 155 4.41 -8.92 17.61
N ASN A 156 5.65 -9.40 17.51
CA ASN A 156 6.86 -8.60 17.56
C ASN A 156 7.54 -8.48 16.21
N SER A 157 6.94 -9.03 15.15
CA SER A 157 7.52 -9.01 13.82
C SER A 157 6.89 -7.96 12.92
N ARG A 158 7.71 -7.53 11.95
CA ARG A 158 7.25 -6.84 10.77
C ARG A 158 7.48 -7.75 9.57
N GLU A 159 6.55 -7.76 8.64
CA GLU A 159 6.68 -8.51 7.40
C GLU A 159 6.53 -7.55 6.22
N ILE A 160 7.39 -7.69 5.22
CA ILE A 160 7.20 -7.02 3.92
C ILE A 160 7.10 -8.08 2.84
N ARG A 161 6.35 -7.75 1.78
CA ARG A 161 6.25 -8.63 0.63
C ARG A 161 6.41 -7.86 -0.67
N TYR A 162 7.09 -8.53 -1.59
CA TYR A 162 7.20 -8.16 -2.98
C TYR A 162 6.40 -9.18 -3.77
N SER A 163 5.35 -8.75 -4.43
CA SER A 163 4.45 -9.61 -5.19
C SER A 163 4.27 -9.05 -6.59
N CYS A 164 4.58 -9.87 -7.58
CA CYS A 164 4.44 -9.55 -8.99
C CYS A 164 3.61 -10.63 -9.67
N SER A 165 2.66 -10.22 -10.50
CA SER A 165 1.89 -11.11 -11.38
C SER A 165 1.93 -10.50 -12.78
N LYS A 166 2.37 -11.29 -13.76
CA LYS A 166 2.43 -10.88 -15.16
C LYS A 166 1.63 -11.84 -16.02
N ASN A 167 0.88 -11.25 -16.94
CA ASN A 167 0.31 -11.95 -18.07
C ASN A 167 1.28 -11.82 -19.23
N LYS A 168 1.68 -12.93 -19.84
CA LYS A 168 2.43 -12.93 -21.09
C LYS A 168 1.54 -13.56 -22.17
N GLU A 169 1.44 -12.85 -23.28
CA GLU A 169 0.76 -13.36 -24.47
C GLU A 169 1.64 -14.40 -25.16
N ALA A 170 1.09 -15.58 -25.40
CA ALA A 170 1.59 -16.53 -26.40
C ALA A 170 0.48 -16.74 -27.42
N MET A 171 0.80 -16.90 -28.71
CA MET A 171 -0.13 -16.83 -29.85
C MET A 171 -1.43 -17.66 -29.75
N LEU A 172 -1.54 -18.60 -28.79
CA LEU A 172 -2.75 -19.39 -28.52
C LEU A 172 -3.07 -19.56 -27.02
N ASN A 173 -2.26 -19.04 -26.08
CA ASN A 173 -2.41 -19.25 -24.64
C ASN A 173 -2.06 -17.99 -23.82
N LEU A 174 -2.84 -17.69 -22.79
CA LEU A 174 -2.49 -16.72 -21.76
C LEU A 174 -1.54 -17.39 -20.75
N LEU A 175 -0.28 -16.96 -20.71
CA LEU A 175 0.67 -17.44 -19.70
C LEU A 175 0.62 -16.53 -18.48
N PHE A 176 0.22 -17.08 -17.34
CA PHE A 176 0.28 -16.39 -16.06
C PHE A 176 1.59 -16.76 -15.36
N THR A 177 2.38 -15.76 -15.01
CA THR A 177 3.55 -15.93 -14.13
C THR A 177 3.36 -15.08 -12.90
N SER A 178 3.71 -15.64 -11.74
CA SER A 178 3.72 -14.88 -10.50
C SER A 178 4.96 -15.20 -9.70
N LYS A 179 5.46 -14.20 -8.99
CA LYS A 179 6.54 -14.35 -8.03
C LYS A 179 6.26 -13.55 -6.77
N ARG A 180 6.66 -14.12 -5.65
CA ARG A 180 6.43 -13.57 -4.32
C ARG A 180 7.65 -13.79 -3.45
N LEU A 181 8.12 -12.71 -2.84
CA LEU A 181 9.13 -12.72 -1.80
C LEU A 181 8.51 -12.19 -0.51
N VAL A 182 8.56 -12.99 0.56
CA VAL A 182 8.13 -12.62 1.91
C VAL A 182 9.37 -12.53 2.79
N ILE A 183 9.52 -11.43 3.52
CA ILE A 183 10.63 -11.24 4.45
C ILE A 183 10.08 -10.78 5.80
N THR A 184 10.46 -11.50 6.85
CA THR A 184 10.07 -11.21 8.23
C THR A 184 11.25 -10.61 8.97
N PHE A 185 11.00 -9.58 9.77
CA PHE A 185 11.97 -8.89 10.59
C PHE A 185 11.56 -8.93 12.05
N ASN A 186 12.53 -9.02 12.95
CA ASN A 186 12.32 -8.78 14.38
C ASN A 186 12.17 -7.28 14.70
N LYS A 187 11.95 -6.95 15.98
CA LYS A 187 11.85 -5.56 16.47
C LYS A 187 13.06 -4.68 16.16
N SER A 188 14.24 -5.28 16.07
CA SER A 188 15.49 -4.56 15.73
C SER A 188 15.66 -4.34 14.22
N GLY A 189 14.69 -4.77 13.41
CA GLY A 189 14.74 -4.64 11.96
C GLY A 189 15.70 -5.62 11.29
N ILE A 190 16.03 -6.74 11.92
CA ILE A 190 16.89 -7.78 11.36
C ILE A 190 16.03 -8.91 10.79
N VAL A 191 16.38 -9.41 9.60
CA VAL A 191 15.70 -10.52 8.94
C VAL A 191 15.74 -11.77 9.82
N THR A 192 14.57 -12.33 10.11
CA THR A 192 14.40 -13.57 10.87
C THR A 192 13.89 -14.73 10.05
N ASP A 193 13.24 -14.46 8.93
CA ASP A 193 12.74 -15.48 8.01
C ASP A 193 12.57 -14.90 6.61
N MET A 194 12.67 -15.74 5.58
CA MET A 194 12.48 -15.37 4.19
C MET A 194 11.91 -16.53 3.38
N ASN A 195 10.87 -16.25 2.60
CA ASN A 195 10.28 -17.23 1.69
C ASN A 195 10.14 -16.63 0.29
N TYR A 196 10.77 -17.28 -0.69
CA TYR A 196 10.60 -16.97 -2.10
C TYR A 196 9.80 -18.08 -2.78
N SER A 197 8.85 -17.69 -3.62
CA SER A 197 8.09 -18.60 -4.48
C SER A 197 7.84 -17.98 -5.84
N SER A 198 7.88 -18.82 -6.87
CA SER A 198 7.52 -18.48 -8.24
C SER A 198 6.62 -19.57 -8.82
N SER A 199 5.59 -19.19 -9.54
CA SER A 199 4.69 -20.12 -10.22
C SER A 199 4.30 -19.59 -11.60
N GLY A 200 3.87 -20.48 -12.47
CA GLY A 200 3.44 -20.15 -13.82
C GLY A 200 4.07 -21.05 -14.88
N THR A 201 3.47 -21.02 -16.07
CA THR A 201 3.98 -21.71 -17.25
C THR A 201 4.97 -20.78 -17.95
N LYS A 202 6.24 -21.20 -18.05
CA LYS A 202 7.28 -20.46 -18.79
C LYS A 202 7.07 -20.55 -20.29
#